data_AF-W7IVL5-F1
#
_entry.id   AF-W7IVL5-F1
#
_cell.length_a   1.000
_cell.length_b   1.000
_cell.length_c   1.000
_cell.angle_alpha   90.00
_cell.angle_beta   90.00
_cell.angle_gamma   90.00
#
_symmetry.space_group_name_H-M   'P 1'
#
loop_
_entity.id
_entity.type
_entity.pdbx_description
1 polymer ?
#
loop_
_entity_poly.entity_id
_entity_poly.type
_entity_poly.pdbx_seq_one_letter_code
_entity_poly.pdbx_strand_id
1 'polypeptide(L)'
;MELTPLNGREQETGLGSFTSTCTMRSGQDPRLASVRFADAEVPGIVQDCAFPLIGPQPQEVRARVDLPAELPVGSTTPASTTTTSFRLSETTVQGLHLIGAARLRGELRLPITRSFEGAPAGTRTYVQPFVVAVPQGTAVPLDVPGTAVLDPATSAVPGVLSWSVGGVGATLTAVKADGSMSEAFDLRCITRPGQDPRFASVRFTPDDPTHFAFTTAANSRLVKAGATTALSDTATGELPPTSGKVTGTPFSGTLTAGWTRTSGCNTLSLTPRS
;
A
#
# COMPACT_ATOMS: atom_id res chain seq x y z
N MET A 1 -6.38 24.34 -29.84
CA MET A 1 -7.74 24.61 -30.36
C MET A 1 -7.63 25.65 -31.45
N GLU A 2 -8.29 25.46 -32.58
CA GLU A 2 -8.34 26.43 -33.68
C GLU A 2 -9.70 27.13 -33.67
N LEU A 3 -9.69 28.46 -33.72
CA LEU A 3 -10.87 29.31 -33.59
C LEU A 3 -10.94 30.28 -34.76
N THR A 4 -12.08 30.30 -35.46
CA THR A 4 -12.35 31.23 -36.56
C THR A 4 -13.47 32.19 -36.13
N PRO A 5 -13.18 33.48 -35.92
CA PRO A 5 -14.18 34.42 -35.43
C PRO A 5 -15.22 34.74 -36.51
N LEU A 6 -16.49 34.59 -36.13
CA LEU A 6 -17.66 34.93 -36.93
C LEU A 6 -18.26 36.28 -36.47
N ASN A 7 -18.89 37.01 -37.39
CA ASN A 7 -19.60 38.24 -37.08
C ASN A 7 -21.02 37.94 -36.54
N GLY A 8 -21.78 38.98 -36.17
CA GLY A 8 -23.16 38.86 -35.68
C GLY A 8 -24.18 38.31 -36.70
N ARG A 9 -23.73 37.88 -37.89
CA ARG A 9 -24.50 37.18 -38.91
C ARG A 9 -23.91 35.80 -39.23
N GLU A 10 -23.07 35.27 -38.34
CA GLU A 10 -22.40 33.97 -38.43
C GLU A 10 -21.48 33.80 -39.66
N GLN A 11 -21.03 34.91 -40.26
CA GLN A 11 -20.08 34.88 -41.37
C GLN A 11 -18.67 35.15 -40.87
N GLU A 12 -17.67 34.51 -41.49
CA GLU A 12 -16.27 34.72 -41.15
C GLU A 12 -15.90 36.19 -41.24
N THR A 13 -15.26 36.69 -40.20
CA THR A 13 -14.86 38.10 -40.09
C THR A 13 -13.71 38.48 -41.03
N GLY A 14 -13.08 37.50 -41.70
CA GLY A 14 -11.91 37.71 -42.54
C GLY A 14 -10.60 37.92 -41.77
N LEU A 15 -10.61 37.74 -40.44
CA LEU A 15 -9.45 37.93 -39.56
C LEU A 15 -8.50 36.71 -39.49
N GLY A 16 -8.82 35.63 -40.20
CA GLY A 16 -8.07 34.37 -40.20
C GLY A 16 -8.39 33.45 -39.02
N SER A 17 -7.80 32.26 -39.02
CA SER A 17 -7.89 31.29 -37.93
C SER A 17 -6.85 31.57 -36.85
N PHE A 18 -7.25 31.47 -35.59
CA PHE A 18 -6.38 31.60 -34.44
C PHE A 18 -6.17 30.23 -33.80
N THR A 19 -4.92 29.78 -33.75
CA THR A 19 -4.57 28.55 -33.03
C THR A 19 -4.14 28.91 -31.62
N SER A 20 -4.97 28.60 -30.63
CA SER A 20 -4.59 28.66 -29.22
C SER A 20 -3.99 27.33 -28.79
N THR A 21 -2.70 27.36 -28.42
CA THR A 21 -2.06 26.26 -27.70
C THR A 21 -2.27 26.47 -26.20
N CYS A 22 -3.17 25.67 -25.63
CA CYS A 22 -3.30 25.64 -24.17
C CYS A 22 -2.18 24.76 -23.62
N THR A 23 -1.17 25.38 -23.00
CA THR A 23 -0.18 24.68 -22.19
C THR A 23 -0.62 24.72 -20.72
N MET A 24 -0.60 23.57 -20.05
CA MET A 24 -0.77 23.53 -18.60
C MET A 24 0.35 24.32 -17.93
N ARG A 25 0.00 25.10 -16.90
CA ARG A 25 1.00 25.78 -16.08
C ARG A 25 1.76 24.75 -15.25
N SER A 26 3.03 25.00 -14.97
CA SER A 26 3.83 24.13 -14.11
C SER A 26 3.16 23.98 -12.74
N GLY A 27 2.97 22.74 -12.28
CA GLY A 27 2.29 22.43 -11.01
C GLY A 27 0.78 22.22 -11.10
N GLN A 28 0.18 22.28 -12.29
CA GLN A 28 -1.21 21.83 -12.47
C GLN A 28 -1.27 20.31 -12.55
N ASP A 29 -2.12 19.70 -11.72
CA ASP A 29 -2.38 18.26 -11.76
C ASP A 29 -3.28 17.94 -12.97
N PRO A 30 -2.80 17.18 -13.97
CA PRO A 30 -3.56 16.86 -15.17
C PRO A 30 -4.67 15.83 -14.93
N ARG A 31 -4.81 15.29 -13.72
CA ARG A 31 -5.77 14.22 -13.42
C ARG A 31 -7.21 14.74 -13.45
N LEU A 32 -7.95 14.39 -14.52
CA LEU A 32 -9.38 14.70 -14.68
C LEU A 32 -10.27 14.05 -13.61
N ALA A 33 -9.90 12.87 -13.12
CA ALA A 33 -10.58 12.17 -12.04
C ALA A 33 -9.62 11.14 -11.42
N SER A 34 -9.76 10.90 -10.12
CA SER A 34 -9.17 9.73 -9.47
C SER A 34 -10.29 8.74 -9.14
N VAL A 35 -10.17 7.53 -9.67
CA VAL A 35 -11.03 6.41 -9.28
C VAL A 35 -10.28 5.66 -8.19
N ARG A 36 -10.83 5.65 -6.97
CA ARG A 36 -10.38 4.70 -5.94
C ARG A 36 -11.12 3.40 -6.18
N PHE A 37 -10.39 2.35 -6.53
CA PHE A 37 -10.90 0.99 -6.38
C PHE A 37 -10.95 0.72 -4.88
N ALA A 38 -12.14 0.54 -4.32
CA ALA A 38 -12.24 -0.11 -3.02
C ALA A 38 -11.64 -1.51 -3.20
N ASP A 39 -10.66 -1.86 -2.38
CA ASP A 39 -10.04 -3.18 -2.43
C ASP A 39 -11.14 -4.24 -2.45
N ALA A 40 -11.08 -5.13 -3.44
CA ALA A 40 -11.94 -6.30 -3.46
C ALA A 40 -11.86 -6.96 -2.08
N GLU A 41 -13.02 -7.23 -1.45
CA GLU A 41 -13.05 -7.90 -0.16
C GLU A 41 -12.18 -9.16 -0.24
N VAL A 42 -11.07 -9.17 0.51
CA VAL A 42 -10.18 -10.32 0.53
C VAL A 42 -11.01 -11.53 0.95
N PRO A 43 -11.15 -12.55 0.08
CA PRO A 43 -11.94 -13.73 0.42
C PRO A 43 -11.34 -14.37 1.67
N GLY A 44 -12.19 -14.81 2.59
CA GLY A 44 -11.70 -15.45 3.81
C GLY A 44 -10.99 -16.76 3.51
N ILE A 45 -10.07 -17.11 4.39
CA ILE A 45 -9.23 -18.30 4.28
C ILE A 45 -9.90 -19.41 5.07
N VAL A 46 -10.27 -20.49 4.39
CA VAL A 46 -10.91 -21.65 5.03
C VAL A 46 -9.84 -22.54 5.66
N GLN A 47 -10.04 -22.90 6.91
CA GLN A 47 -9.15 -23.76 7.69
C GLN A 47 -9.96 -24.91 8.29
N ASP A 48 -9.39 -26.12 8.29
CA ASP A 48 -9.98 -27.25 8.98
C ASP A 48 -9.50 -27.27 10.43
N CYS A 49 -10.42 -27.09 11.37
CA CYS A 49 -10.13 -27.06 12.80
C CYS A 49 -10.63 -28.34 13.45
N ALA A 50 -9.75 -29.03 14.18
CA ALA A 50 -10.11 -30.25 14.89
C ALA A 50 -10.92 -29.92 16.16
N PHE A 51 -12.21 -30.21 16.16
CA PHE A 51 -13.05 -30.16 17.36
C PHE A 51 -13.12 -31.54 18.02
N PRO A 52 -12.97 -31.65 19.35
CA PRO A 52 -12.94 -32.95 20.03
C PRO A 52 -14.17 -33.84 19.79
N LEU A 53 -15.37 -33.25 19.73
CA LEU A 53 -16.63 -34.00 19.66
C LEU A 53 -17.16 -34.18 18.23
N ILE A 54 -16.87 -33.25 17.33
CA ILE A 54 -17.45 -33.20 15.97
C ILE A 54 -16.40 -33.33 14.87
N GLY A 55 -15.15 -33.64 15.25
CA GLY A 55 -14.05 -33.84 14.30
C GLY A 55 -13.62 -32.54 13.59
N PRO A 56 -12.92 -32.66 12.45
CA PRO A 56 -12.46 -31.51 11.68
C PRO A 56 -13.64 -30.76 11.06
N GLN A 57 -13.72 -29.46 11.31
CA GLN A 57 -14.77 -28.59 10.79
C GLN A 57 -14.16 -27.41 10.03
N PRO A 58 -14.71 -27.02 8.86
CA PRO A 58 -14.29 -25.82 8.14
C PRO A 58 -14.63 -24.57 8.94
N GLN A 59 -13.64 -23.72 9.17
CA GLN A 59 -13.80 -22.40 9.75
C GLN A 59 -13.17 -21.38 8.82
N GLU A 60 -13.78 -20.20 8.72
CA GLU A 60 -13.27 -19.15 7.85
C GLU A 60 -12.56 -18.08 8.69
N VAL A 61 -11.31 -17.76 8.35
CA VAL A 61 -10.61 -16.61 8.93
C VAL A 61 -10.56 -15.48 7.91
N ARG A 62 -11.07 -14.31 8.30
CA ARG A 62 -10.95 -13.07 7.54
C ARG A 62 -10.00 -12.16 8.28
N ALA A 63 -9.03 -11.59 7.58
CA ALA A 63 -8.11 -10.61 8.13
C ALA A 63 -8.07 -9.40 7.20
N ARG A 64 -8.08 -8.20 7.77
CA ARG A 64 -8.00 -6.93 7.04
C ARG A 64 -7.10 -5.98 7.78
N VAL A 65 -6.32 -5.21 7.03
CA VAL A 65 -5.49 -4.13 7.56
C VAL A 65 -5.41 -3.04 6.51
N ASP A 66 -5.39 -1.78 6.95
CA ASP A 66 -5.18 -0.64 6.08
C ASP A 66 -3.68 -0.38 5.95
N LEU A 67 -3.13 -0.66 4.78
CA LEU A 67 -1.74 -0.45 4.43
C LEU A 67 -1.66 0.16 3.03
N PRO A 68 -0.70 1.07 2.78
CA PRO A 68 -0.50 1.60 1.43
C PRO A 68 -0.07 0.49 0.48
N ALA A 69 -0.59 0.46 -0.74
CA ALA A 69 -0.21 -0.54 -1.73
C ALA A 69 1.29 -0.45 -2.11
N GLU A 70 1.84 0.76 -2.13
CA GLU A 70 3.23 1.04 -2.51
C GLU A 70 3.89 2.02 -1.55
N LEU A 71 5.20 1.85 -1.34
CA LEU A 71 6.06 2.76 -0.58
C LEU A 71 7.41 2.92 -1.27
N PRO A 72 8.04 4.10 -1.23
CA PRO A 72 9.43 4.24 -1.65
C PRO A 72 10.35 3.39 -0.76
N VAL A 73 11.41 2.81 -1.33
CA VAL A 73 12.50 2.22 -0.56
C VAL A 73 13.03 3.20 0.50
N GLY A 74 13.38 2.68 1.67
CA GLY A 74 13.78 3.47 2.84
C GLY A 74 12.61 4.01 3.67
N SER A 75 11.37 3.96 3.16
CA SER A 75 10.18 4.33 3.93
C SER A 75 9.76 3.21 4.89
N THR A 76 9.06 3.58 5.95
CA THR A 76 8.53 2.66 6.95
C THR A 76 7.02 2.48 6.75
N THR A 77 6.52 1.24 6.82
CA THR A 77 5.08 0.98 6.81
C THR A 77 4.42 1.63 8.02
N PRO A 78 3.21 2.20 7.89
CA PRO A 78 2.53 2.80 9.03
C PRO A 78 2.25 1.75 10.11
N ALA A 79 2.22 2.19 11.38
CA ALA A 79 1.74 1.37 12.48
C ALA A 79 0.26 1.06 12.23
N SER A 80 -0.07 -0.22 12.07
CA SER A 80 -1.38 -0.65 11.57
C SER A 80 -1.95 -1.75 12.45
N THR A 81 -3.25 -1.66 12.74
CA THR A 81 -3.99 -2.70 13.46
C THR A 81 -4.78 -3.52 12.45
N THR A 82 -4.45 -4.81 12.37
CA THR A 82 -5.23 -5.80 11.63
C THR A 82 -6.47 -6.14 12.44
N THR A 83 -7.64 -6.07 11.80
CA THR A 83 -8.88 -6.67 12.31
C THR A 83 -9.05 -8.06 11.73
N THR A 84 -9.43 -9.02 12.56
CA THR A 84 -9.69 -10.39 12.15
C THR A 84 -11.07 -10.84 12.59
N SER A 85 -11.74 -11.66 11.77
CA SER A 85 -12.91 -12.43 12.20
C SER A 85 -12.64 -13.91 11.99
N PHE A 86 -12.77 -14.71 13.05
CA PHE A 86 -12.75 -16.16 12.97
C PHE A 86 -14.19 -16.66 13.03
N ARG A 87 -14.72 -17.10 11.90
CA ARG A 87 -16.11 -17.47 11.72
C ARG A 87 -16.30 -18.94 12.01
N LEU A 88 -17.02 -19.22 13.10
CA LEU A 88 -17.47 -20.55 13.48
C LEU A 88 -18.61 -20.99 12.55
N SER A 89 -18.51 -22.19 11.98
CA SER A 89 -19.52 -22.77 11.10
C SER A 89 -20.82 -23.10 11.83
N GLU A 90 -21.90 -23.24 11.06
CA GLU A 90 -23.22 -23.63 11.58
C GLU A 90 -23.15 -24.95 12.37
N THR A 91 -22.42 -25.94 11.86
CA THR A 91 -22.19 -27.23 12.54
C THR A 91 -21.50 -27.05 13.88
N THR A 92 -20.50 -26.16 13.97
CA THR A 92 -19.84 -25.85 15.24
C THR A 92 -20.80 -25.17 16.21
N VAL A 93 -21.60 -24.20 15.74
CA VAL A 93 -22.60 -23.52 16.57
C VAL A 93 -23.68 -24.50 17.05
N GLN A 94 -24.11 -25.43 16.21
CA GLN A 94 -25.01 -26.50 16.59
C GLN A 94 -24.40 -27.42 17.65
N GLY A 95 -23.12 -27.77 17.53
CA GLY A 95 -22.38 -28.50 18.57
C GLY A 95 -22.35 -27.76 19.91
N LEU A 96 -22.18 -26.42 19.88
CA LEU A 96 -22.26 -25.57 21.07
C LEU A 96 -23.66 -25.57 21.70
N HIS A 97 -24.73 -25.60 20.90
CA HIS A 97 -26.10 -25.73 21.40
C HIS A 97 -26.35 -27.07 22.08
N LEU A 98 -25.84 -28.18 21.54
CA LEU A 98 -26.01 -29.51 22.12
C LEU A 98 -25.42 -29.63 23.54
N ILE A 99 -24.36 -28.87 23.83
CA ILE A 99 -23.76 -28.80 25.16
C ILE A 99 -24.33 -27.67 26.04
N GLY A 100 -25.37 -26.98 25.56
CA GLY A 100 -26.06 -25.90 26.29
C GLY A 100 -25.26 -24.61 26.41
N ALA A 101 -24.32 -24.33 25.51
CA ALA A 101 -23.49 -23.13 25.57
C ALA A 101 -24.32 -21.88 25.27
N ALA A 102 -24.27 -20.90 26.19
CA ALA A 102 -24.82 -19.57 26.01
C ALA A 102 -23.75 -18.54 25.61
N ARG A 103 -22.51 -18.76 26.04
CA ARG A 103 -21.34 -17.95 25.64
C ARG A 103 -20.15 -18.86 25.35
N LEU A 104 -19.25 -18.37 24.51
CA LEU A 104 -17.94 -18.96 24.29
C LEU A 104 -16.89 -17.98 24.81
N ARG A 105 -16.04 -18.46 25.72
CA ARG A 105 -14.90 -17.71 26.26
C ARG A 105 -13.62 -18.42 25.85
N GLY A 106 -12.57 -17.66 25.57
CA GLY A 106 -11.32 -18.29 25.21
C GLY A 106 -10.19 -17.33 24.93
N GLU A 107 -9.11 -17.90 24.40
CA GLU A 107 -7.99 -17.18 23.83
C GLU A 107 -7.82 -17.60 22.38
N LEU A 108 -7.84 -16.63 21.45
CA LEU A 108 -7.52 -16.86 20.04
C LEU A 108 -6.02 -16.65 19.85
N ARG A 109 -5.38 -17.56 19.13
CA ARG A 109 -3.96 -17.54 18.75
C ARG A 109 -3.87 -17.39 17.25
N LEU A 110 -3.43 -16.23 16.80
CA LEU A 110 -3.32 -15.85 15.39
C LEU A 110 -1.83 -15.82 14.98
N PRO A 111 -1.30 -16.87 14.35
CA PRO A 111 0.03 -16.82 13.76
C PRO A 111 -0.01 -15.99 12.48
N ILE A 112 0.73 -14.88 12.47
CA ILE A 112 0.91 -14.04 11.29
C ILE A 112 2.35 -14.16 10.82
N THR A 113 2.53 -14.58 9.58
CA THR A 113 3.83 -14.67 8.93
C THR A 113 4.05 -13.43 8.10
N ARG A 114 5.15 -12.73 8.36
CA ARG A 114 5.67 -11.63 7.53
C ARG A 114 6.78 -12.17 6.65
N SER A 115 6.66 -11.98 5.33
CA SER A 115 7.68 -12.37 4.36
C SER A 115 8.06 -11.19 3.48
N PHE A 116 9.36 -11.08 3.18
CA PHE A 116 9.87 -10.19 2.16
C PHE A 116 10.59 -11.03 1.12
N GLU A 117 10.44 -10.68 -0.15
CA GLU A 117 11.02 -11.45 -1.27
C GLU A 117 12.53 -11.67 -1.08
N GLY A 118 12.96 -12.93 -1.14
CA GLY A 118 14.37 -13.31 -0.96
C GLY A 118 14.89 -13.27 0.49
N ALA A 119 14.08 -12.88 1.47
CA ALA A 119 14.45 -12.87 2.89
C ALA A 119 13.74 -13.99 3.67
N PRO A 120 14.33 -14.49 4.78
CA PRO A 120 13.64 -15.42 5.67
C PRO A 120 12.33 -14.81 6.20
N ALA A 121 11.26 -15.60 6.17
CA ALA A 121 9.99 -15.20 6.75
C ALA A 121 10.06 -15.25 8.29
N GLY A 122 9.37 -14.32 8.94
CA GLY A 122 9.21 -14.28 10.40
C GLY A 122 7.76 -14.48 10.78
N THR A 123 7.48 -15.41 11.70
CA THR A 123 6.12 -15.63 12.22
C THR A 123 6.01 -15.08 13.65
N ARG A 124 4.97 -14.30 13.89
CA ARG A 124 4.57 -13.83 15.22
C ARG A 124 3.18 -14.32 15.55
N THR A 125 3.00 -14.91 16.72
CA THR A 125 1.69 -15.35 17.21
C THR A 125 1.10 -14.29 18.12
N TYR A 126 -0.07 -13.77 17.74
CA TYR A 126 -0.85 -12.85 18.55
C TYR A 126 -1.87 -13.63 19.37
N VAL A 127 -1.88 -13.41 20.69
CA VAL A 127 -2.80 -14.06 21.62
C VAL A 127 -3.76 -13.01 22.14
N GLN A 128 -5.06 -13.28 22.03
CA GLN A 128 -6.11 -12.36 22.45
C GLN A 128 -7.22 -13.09 23.20
N PRO A 129 -7.63 -12.60 24.37
CA PRO A 129 -8.81 -13.13 25.04
C PRO A 129 -10.08 -12.70 24.28
N PHE A 130 -11.10 -13.53 24.31
CA PHE A 130 -12.41 -13.17 23.79
C PHE A 130 -13.54 -13.78 24.61
N VAL A 131 -14.70 -13.12 24.54
CA VAL A 131 -15.97 -13.64 25.04
C VAL A 131 -17.05 -13.26 24.03
N VAL A 132 -17.76 -14.24 23.48
CA VAL A 132 -18.85 -14.02 22.52
C VAL A 132 -20.11 -14.74 22.96
N ALA A 133 -21.27 -14.15 22.67
CA ALA A 133 -22.55 -14.80 22.90
C ALA A 133 -22.81 -15.84 21.80
N VAL A 134 -23.30 -17.01 22.18
CA VAL A 134 -23.77 -18.02 21.22
C VAL A 134 -25.21 -17.66 20.86
N PRO A 135 -25.53 -17.38 19.57
CA PRO A 135 -26.88 -17.05 19.15
C PRO A 135 -27.87 -18.15 19.57
N GLN A 136 -29.01 -17.79 20.14
CA GLN A 136 -30.00 -18.77 20.60
C GLN A 136 -31.03 -19.06 19.50
N GLY A 137 -31.51 -20.30 19.43
CA GLY A 137 -32.63 -20.69 18.57
C GLY A 137 -32.33 -20.85 17.07
N THR A 138 -31.14 -20.49 16.60
CA THR A 138 -30.70 -20.70 15.20
C THR A 138 -29.21 -21.03 15.14
N ALA A 139 -28.83 -22.01 14.32
CA ALA A 139 -27.44 -22.41 14.11
C ALA A 139 -26.74 -21.50 13.08
N VAL A 140 -26.87 -20.18 13.22
CA VAL A 140 -26.21 -19.21 12.33
C VAL A 140 -24.72 -19.19 12.63
N PRO A 141 -23.84 -18.98 11.63
CA PRO A 141 -22.40 -18.85 11.88
C PRO A 141 -22.09 -17.77 12.92
N LEU A 142 -21.10 -18.02 13.77
CA LEU A 142 -20.70 -17.13 14.86
C LEU A 142 -19.32 -16.55 14.60
N ASP A 143 -19.24 -15.22 14.46
CA ASP A 143 -17.97 -14.50 14.32
C ASP A 143 -17.30 -14.27 15.68
N VAL A 144 -16.04 -14.70 15.79
CA VAL A 144 -15.15 -14.38 16.92
C VAL A 144 -14.20 -13.27 16.48
N PRO A 145 -14.36 -12.03 16.99
CA PRO A 145 -13.55 -10.91 16.56
C PRO A 145 -12.13 -11.01 17.12
N GLY A 146 -11.19 -10.38 16.41
CA GLY A 146 -9.83 -10.23 16.84
C GLY A 146 -9.10 -9.04 16.26
N THR A 147 -7.98 -8.72 16.88
CA THR A 147 -7.11 -7.62 16.53
C THR A 147 -5.65 -8.01 16.73
N ALA A 148 -4.79 -7.61 15.81
CA ALA A 148 -3.34 -7.74 15.94
C ALA A 148 -2.66 -6.45 15.49
N VAL A 149 -1.66 -5.98 16.24
CA VAL A 149 -0.85 -4.81 15.83
C VAL A 149 0.33 -5.32 15.02
N LEU A 150 0.39 -4.95 13.75
CA LEU A 150 1.52 -5.31 12.89
C LEU A 150 2.72 -4.40 13.20
N ASP A 151 3.88 -5.02 13.41
CA ASP A 151 5.12 -4.27 13.59
C ASP A 151 5.47 -3.50 12.30
N PRO A 152 5.79 -2.20 12.40
CA PRO A 152 6.31 -1.43 11.29
C PRO A 152 7.52 -2.12 10.64
N ALA A 153 7.63 -1.99 9.33
CA ALA A 153 8.70 -2.58 8.55
C ALA A 153 9.25 -1.57 7.55
N THR A 154 10.55 -1.63 7.31
CA THR A 154 11.27 -0.80 6.34
C THR A 154 12.04 -1.73 5.43
N SER A 155 12.15 -1.38 4.15
CA SER A 155 13.03 -2.09 3.22
C SER A 155 14.02 -1.12 2.57
N ALA A 156 15.30 -1.50 2.54
CA ALA A 156 16.35 -0.77 1.82
C ALA A 156 16.44 -1.16 0.34
N VAL A 157 15.73 -2.21 -0.08
CA VAL A 157 15.73 -2.72 -1.45
C VAL A 157 14.31 -2.81 -1.98
N PRO A 158 14.11 -2.67 -3.30
CA PRO A 158 12.81 -2.91 -3.91
C PRO A 158 12.35 -4.35 -3.69
N GLY A 159 11.05 -4.57 -3.54
CA GLY A 159 10.47 -5.89 -3.34
C GLY A 159 9.10 -5.86 -2.67
N VAL A 160 8.47 -7.02 -2.55
CA VAL A 160 7.14 -7.14 -1.94
C VAL A 160 7.25 -7.66 -0.51
N LEU A 161 6.73 -6.87 0.43
CA LEU A 161 6.48 -7.28 1.81
C LEU A 161 5.05 -7.81 1.91
N SER A 162 4.84 -9.02 2.41
CA SER A 162 3.53 -9.66 2.54
C SER A 162 3.27 -10.13 3.97
N TRP A 163 1.99 -10.13 4.36
CA TRP A 163 1.50 -10.76 5.58
C TRP A 163 0.50 -11.85 5.25
N SER A 164 0.71 -13.01 5.86
CA SER A 164 -0.15 -14.18 5.72
C SER A 164 -0.62 -14.66 7.09
N VAL A 165 -1.84 -15.18 7.15
CA VAL A 165 -2.36 -15.83 8.37
C VAL A 165 -2.10 -17.34 8.27
N GLY A 166 -1.50 -17.90 9.32
CA GLY A 166 -1.29 -19.33 9.47
C GLY A 166 -2.51 -20.04 10.06
N GLY A 167 -2.33 -21.31 10.42
CA GLY A 167 -3.35 -22.09 11.12
C GLY A 167 -3.73 -21.49 12.46
N VAL A 168 -4.98 -21.04 12.59
CA VAL A 168 -5.50 -20.44 13.81
C VAL A 168 -5.50 -21.48 14.94
N GLY A 169 -5.09 -21.07 16.13
CA GLY A 169 -5.28 -21.84 17.35
C GLY A 169 -6.30 -21.15 18.25
N ALA A 170 -6.96 -21.90 19.12
CA ALA A 170 -7.73 -21.29 20.20
C ALA A 170 -7.77 -22.21 21.43
N THR A 171 -7.89 -21.65 22.62
CA THR A 171 -8.35 -22.39 23.80
C THR A 171 -9.76 -21.92 24.12
N LEU A 172 -10.72 -22.83 24.19
CA LEU A 172 -12.14 -22.53 24.28
C LEU A 172 -12.77 -23.13 25.52
N THR A 173 -13.68 -22.39 26.13
CA THR A 173 -14.53 -22.82 27.24
C THR A 173 -15.96 -22.39 26.94
N ALA A 174 -16.87 -23.36 26.88
CA ALA A 174 -18.29 -23.08 26.77
C ALA A 174 -18.85 -22.70 28.14
N VAL A 175 -19.61 -21.62 28.18
CA VAL A 175 -20.30 -21.15 29.38
C VAL A 175 -21.79 -21.32 29.16
N LYS A 176 -22.46 -22.10 30.02
CA LYS A 176 -23.90 -22.35 29.95
C LYS A 176 -24.71 -21.18 30.52
N ALA A 177 -26.02 -21.21 30.31
CA ALA A 177 -26.92 -20.16 30.81
C ALA A 177 -26.95 -20.05 32.35
N ASP A 178 -26.71 -21.17 33.06
CA ASP A 178 -26.61 -21.23 34.52
C ASP A 178 -25.24 -20.75 35.06
N GLY A 179 -24.33 -20.35 34.18
CA GLY A 179 -22.97 -19.92 34.51
C GLY A 179 -21.96 -21.04 34.69
N SER A 180 -22.37 -22.31 34.63
CA SER A 180 -21.44 -23.44 34.65
C SER A 180 -20.58 -23.47 33.38
N MET A 181 -19.35 -23.97 33.52
CA MET A 181 -18.37 -24.01 32.44
C MET A 181 -18.10 -25.45 32.01
N SER A 182 -17.86 -25.66 30.72
CA SER A 182 -17.25 -26.90 30.24
C SER A 182 -15.78 -26.98 30.65
N GLU A 183 -15.19 -28.15 30.47
CA GLU A 183 -13.73 -28.21 30.37
C GLU A 183 -13.23 -27.36 29.20
N ALA A 184 -12.03 -26.81 29.34
CA ALA A 184 -11.38 -26.09 28.27
C ALA A 184 -10.86 -27.09 27.22
N PHE A 185 -10.96 -26.72 25.94
CA PHE A 185 -10.40 -27.51 24.85
C PHE A 185 -9.63 -26.64 23.86
N ASP A 186 -8.57 -27.21 23.29
CA ASP A 186 -7.77 -26.54 22.29
C ASP A 186 -8.26 -26.84 20.87
N LEU A 187 -8.42 -25.79 20.09
CA LEU A 187 -8.55 -25.85 18.65
C LEU A 187 -7.19 -25.68 18.00
N ARG A 188 -6.93 -26.54 17.02
CA ARG A 188 -5.83 -26.41 16.07
C ARG A 188 -6.39 -26.47 14.67
N CYS A 189 -6.20 -25.39 13.93
CA CYS A 189 -6.66 -25.25 12.56
C CYS A 189 -5.50 -25.39 11.58
N ILE A 190 -5.80 -25.95 10.42
CA ILE A 190 -4.86 -26.07 9.30
C ILE A 190 -5.51 -25.44 8.08
N THR A 191 -4.80 -24.52 7.41
CA THR A 191 -5.28 -23.91 6.16
C THR A 191 -5.49 -24.97 5.09
N ARG A 192 -6.66 -24.98 4.44
CA ARG A 192 -6.89 -25.92 3.33
C ARG A 192 -5.95 -25.62 2.17
N PRO A 193 -5.43 -26.67 1.49
CA PRO A 193 -4.53 -26.51 0.36
C PRO A 193 -5.20 -25.77 -0.80
N GLY A 194 -4.38 -25.10 -1.63
CA GLY A 194 -4.85 -24.40 -2.83
C GLY A 194 -5.37 -22.97 -2.60
N GLN A 195 -5.31 -22.46 -1.37
CA GLN A 195 -5.64 -21.07 -1.03
C GLN A 195 -4.39 -20.22 -0.87
N ASP A 196 -4.50 -18.92 -1.16
CA ASP A 196 -3.49 -17.93 -0.82
C ASP A 196 -3.75 -17.40 0.60
N PRO A 197 -2.86 -17.66 1.58
CA PRO A 197 -3.07 -17.20 2.95
C PRO A 197 -2.74 -15.72 3.16
N ARG A 198 -2.28 -15.01 2.11
CA ARG A 198 -1.95 -13.58 2.19
C ARG A 198 -3.19 -12.73 2.34
N PHE A 199 -3.18 -11.84 3.33
CA PHE A 199 -4.26 -10.87 3.56
C PHE A 199 -3.84 -9.42 3.33
N ALA A 200 -2.53 -9.15 3.22
CA ALA A 200 -2.00 -7.83 2.91
C ALA A 200 -0.63 -7.90 2.27
N SER A 201 -0.29 -6.87 1.50
CA SER A 201 1.04 -6.68 0.93
C SER A 201 1.34 -5.21 0.69
N VAL A 202 2.60 -4.83 0.82
CA VAL A 202 3.14 -3.52 0.45
C VAL A 202 4.29 -3.74 -0.51
N ARG A 203 4.29 -3.06 -1.66
CA ARG A 203 5.41 -3.07 -2.60
C ARG A 203 6.36 -1.90 -2.31
N PHE A 204 7.61 -2.21 -2.02
CA PHE A 204 8.67 -1.21 -1.99
C PHE A 204 9.20 -0.97 -3.41
N THR A 205 9.01 0.25 -3.91
CA THR A 205 9.50 0.66 -5.24
C THR A 205 10.77 1.49 -5.10
N PRO A 206 11.70 1.44 -6.07
CA PRO A 206 12.78 2.42 -6.12
C PRO A 206 12.20 3.82 -5.99
N ASP A 207 12.84 4.66 -5.22
CA ASP A 207 12.54 6.09 -5.26
C ASP A 207 12.83 6.53 -6.70
N ASP A 208 11.82 7.01 -7.40
CA ASP A 208 11.97 7.61 -8.71
C ASP A 208 11.98 9.12 -8.50
N PRO A 209 13.16 9.74 -8.27
CA PRO A 209 13.25 11.17 -8.10
C PRO A 209 13.09 11.81 -9.48
N THR A 210 11.86 11.84 -10.00
CA THR A 210 11.52 12.51 -11.25
C THR A 210 11.59 14.03 -11.14
N HIS A 211 11.85 14.57 -9.94
CA HIS A 211 12.03 16.00 -9.71
C HIS A 211 13.25 16.29 -8.85
N PHE A 212 14.29 16.83 -9.48
CA PHE A 212 15.38 17.52 -8.79
C PHE A 212 15.26 19.03 -9.05
N ALA A 213 15.34 19.83 -8.00
CA ALA A 213 15.53 21.27 -8.09
C ALA A 213 17.01 21.57 -7.81
N PHE A 214 17.73 22.12 -8.78
CA PHE A 214 19.08 22.63 -8.56
C PHE A 214 19.01 24.16 -8.49
N THR A 215 19.49 24.76 -7.40
CA THR A 215 19.87 26.17 -7.37
C THR A 215 21.27 26.31 -7.93
N THR A 216 21.40 26.76 -9.17
CA THR A 216 22.70 27.15 -9.73
C THR A 216 23.08 28.52 -9.19
N ALA A 217 24.00 28.58 -8.23
CA ALA A 217 24.73 29.80 -7.91
C ALA A 217 26.03 29.79 -8.71
N ALA A 218 26.03 30.44 -9.88
CA ALA A 218 27.23 30.63 -10.68
C ALA A 218 27.57 32.11 -10.78
N ASN A 219 28.83 32.45 -10.52
CA ASN A 219 29.37 33.78 -10.70
C ASN A 219 30.15 33.74 -12.02
N SER A 220 29.64 34.37 -13.07
CA SER A 220 30.38 34.56 -14.32
C SER A 220 31.08 35.91 -14.31
N ARG A 221 32.40 35.90 -14.58
CA ARG A 221 33.21 37.12 -14.74
C ARG A 221 33.27 37.45 -16.23
N LEU A 222 32.68 38.56 -16.65
CA LEU A 222 32.75 39.03 -18.03
C LEU A 222 34.14 39.64 -18.29
N VAL A 223 34.99 38.91 -19.03
CA VAL A 223 36.42 39.23 -19.22
C VAL A 223 36.66 40.56 -19.97
N LYS A 224 35.63 41.15 -20.61
CA LYS A 224 35.79 42.42 -21.35
C LYS A 224 35.19 43.67 -20.67
N ALA A 225 34.59 43.55 -19.49
CA ALA A 225 34.00 44.71 -18.79
C ALA A 225 34.28 44.78 -17.28
N GLY A 226 34.98 43.82 -16.68
CA GLY A 226 35.29 43.84 -15.24
C GLY A 226 34.07 43.71 -14.31
N ALA A 227 32.86 43.55 -14.85
CA ALA A 227 31.63 43.37 -14.08
C ALA A 227 31.39 41.89 -13.73
N THR A 228 30.98 41.65 -12.48
CA THR A 228 30.39 40.40 -12.01
C THR A 228 28.87 40.56 -12.01
N THR A 229 28.17 39.71 -12.74
CA THR A 229 26.71 39.61 -12.70
C THR A 229 26.32 38.24 -12.15
N ALA A 230 25.43 38.22 -11.16
CA ALA A 230 24.88 36.98 -10.63
C ALA A 230 23.92 36.38 -11.67
N LEU A 231 24.12 35.12 -12.03
CA LEU A 231 23.11 34.33 -12.73
C LEU A 231 22.21 33.71 -11.66
N SER A 232 21.05 34.31 -11.43
CA SER A 232 20.01 33.77 -10.56
C SER A 232 18.78 33.43 -11.40
N ASP A 233 18.77 32.24 -11.99
CA ASP A 233 17.56 31.70 -12.62
C ASP A 233 17.43 30.21 -12.30
N THR A 234 16.19 29.76 -12.13
CA THR A 234 15.83 28.38 -11.80
C THR A 234 15.62 27.62 -13.10
N ALA A 235 16.46 26.63 -13.41
CA ALA A 235 16.24 25.72 -14.53
C ALA A 235 15.53 24.46 -14.05
N THR A 236 14.32 24.20 -14.55
CA THR A 236 13.56 22.96 -14.33
C THR A 236 13.62 22.08 -15.57
N GLY A 237 13.90 20.78 -15.40
CA GLY A 237 13.86 19.80 -16.49
C GLY A 237 13.58 18.39 -15.98
N GLU A 238 12.90 17.58 -16.80
CA GLU A 238 12.72 16.14 -16.60
C GLU A 238 13.93 15.39 -17.18
N LEU A 239 14.44 14.39 -16.46
CA LEU A 239 15.57 13.57 -16.90
C LEU A 239 15.12 12.13 -17.20
N PRO A 240 15.42 11.57 -18.39
CA PRO A 240 15.29 10.13 -18.62
C PRO A 240 16.41 9.34 -17.91
N PRO A 241 16.19 8.03 -17.63
CA PRO A 241 16.88 7.30 -16.55
C PRO A 241 18.36 6.96 -16.76
N THR A 242 18.94 7.17 -17.95
CA THR A 242 20.29 6.66 -18.28
C THR A 242 21.27 7.68 -18.84
N SER A 243 20.82 8.69 -19.61
CA SER A 243 21.62 9.86 -20.02
C SER A 243 20.71 10.92 -20.63
N GLY A 244 21.05 12.21 -20.53
CA GLY A 244 20.26 13.28 -21.11
C GLY A 244 21.06 14.57 -21.33
N LYS A 245 20.58 15.42 -22.22
CA LYS A 245 21.08 16.80 -22.41
C LYS A 245 20.03 17.76 -21.89
N VAL A 246 20.43 18.66 -21.00
CA VAL A 246 19.60 19.81 -20.62
C VAL A 246 20.11 21.02 -21.39
N THR A 247 19.24 21.61 -22.18
CA THR A 247 19.52 22.86 -22.92
C THR A 247 18.76 23.98 -22.25
N GLY A 248 19.50 24.94 -21.69
CA GLY A 248 18.94 26.18 -21.16
C GLY A 248 19.37 27.36 -22.03
N THR A 249 18.44 28.29 -22.27
CA THR A 249 18.71 29.60 -22.86
C THR A 249 18.56 30.68 -21.79
N PRO A 250 19.63 30.99 -21.01
CA PRO A 250 19.70 32.25 -20.30
C PRO A 250 19.76 33.43 -21.30
N PHE A 251 19.43 34.63 -20.81
CA PHE A 251 19.32 35.89 -21.57
C PHE A 251 20.52 36.30 -22.44
N SER A 252 21.61 35.53 -22.48
CA SER A 252 22.74 35.74 -23.39
C SER A 252 23.57 34.47 -23.65
N GLY A 253 22.94 33.38 -24.13
CA GLY A 253 23.66 32.23 -24.71
C GLY A 253 23.03 30.88 -24.41
N THR A 254 23.43 29.84 -25.14
CA THR A 254 22.97 28.45 -24.94
C THR A 254 23.97 27.70 -24.06
N LEU A 255 23.56 27.28 -22.86
CA LEU A 255 24.33 26.35 -22.03
C LEU A 255 23.86 24.93 -22.30
N THR A 256 24.80 24.04 -22.63
CA THR A 256 24.55 22.60 -22.76
C THR A 256 25.27 21.87 -21.64
N ALA A 257 24.52 21.30 -20.69
CA ALA A 257 25.08 20.41 -19.69
C ALA A 257 24.84 18.95 -20.11
N GLY A 258 25.93 18.17 -20.18
CA GLY A 258 25.86 16.72 -20.33
C GLY A 258 26.08 16.06 -18.97
N TRP A 259 25.40 14.94 -18.72
CA TRP A 259 25.65 14.12 -17.55
C TRP A 259 25.64 12.63 -17.91
N THR A 260 26.42 11.87 -17.15
CA THR A 260 26.49 10.41 -17.20
C THR A 260 26.39 9.88 -15.78
N ARG A 261 25.56 8.84 -15.59
CA ARG A 261 25.39 8.18 -14.29
C ARG A 261 26.45 7.10 -14.15
N THR A 262 27.43 7.31 -13.28
CA THR A 262 28.42 6.29 -12.92
C THR A 262 28.27 5.97 -11.44
N SER A 263 27.79 4.75 -11.13
CA SER A 263 27.86 4.15 -9.79
C SER A 263 27.54 5.11 -8.62
N GLY A 264 26.35 5.71 -8.64
CA GLY A 264 25.81 6.47 -7.50
C GLY A 264 26.30 7.91 -7.34
N CYS A 265 27.20 8.41 -8.19
CA CYS A 265 27.57 9.83 -8.23
C CYS A 265 27.24 10.45 -9.59
N ASN A 266 26.63 11.64 -9.58
CA ASN A 266 26.39 12.43 -10.78
C ASN A 266 27.57 13.36 -11.00
N THR A 267 28.32 13.18 -12.10
CA THR A 267 29.39 14.10 -12.49
C THR A 267 28.86 15.08 -13.52
N LEU A 268 28.81 16.37 -13.19
CA LEU A 268 28.40 17.42 -14.10
C LEU A 268 29.64 17.96 -14.84
N SER A 269 29.64 17.93 -16.17
CA SER A 269 30.68 18.57 -16.98
C SER A 269 30.06 19.73 -17.77
N LEU A 270 30.56 20.94 -17.51
CA LEU A 270 30.17 22.14 -18.23
C LEU A 270 31.21 22.40 -19.32
N THR A 271 30.80 22.26 -20.58
CA THR A 271 31.64 22.63 -21.72
C THR A 271 31.13 23.94 -22.32
N PRO A 272 31.85 25.06 -22.18
CA PRO A 272 31.49 26.26 -22.90
C PRO A 272 31.67 26.01 -24.41
N ARG A 273 30.64 26.28 -25.21
CA ARG A 273 30.79 26.42 -26.67
C ARG A 273 31.29 27.84 -26.93
N SER A 274 32.49 27.95 -27.51
CA SER A 274 33.04 29.17 -28.11
C SER A 274 32.25 29.57 -29.36
#